data_AF-A0A9E3PGN6-F1
#
_entry.id   AF-A0A9E3PGN6-F1
#
_cell.length_a   1.000
_cell.length_b   1.000
_cell.length_c   1.000
_cell.angle_alpha   90.00
_cell.angle_beta   90.00
_cell.angle_gamma   90.00
#
_symmetry.space_group_name_H-M   'P 1'
#
loop_
_entity.id
_entity.type
_entity.pdbx_description
1 polymer ?
#
loop_
_entity_poly.entity_id
_entity_poly.type
_entity_poly.pdbx_seq_one_letter_code
_entity_poly.pdbx_strand_id
1 'polypeptide(L)'
;MTATAMPVPRALEIVGMICHRSFHASGLADVVGNLNGISLAEMIEAKRLVEAENRKPSIGGTRTIHVVPDDSLIAAAYALANYEPSHGAVVSEPDGDGLVKALAIVRLTAAPPQESDHG
;
A
#
# COMPACT_ATOMS: atom_id res chain seq x y z
N MET A 1 -27.83 5.53 2.78
CA MET A 1 -27.37 5.73 1.39
C MET A 1 -26.62 4.47 1.01
N THR A 2 -27.14 3.67 0.08
CA THR A 2 -26.46 2.45 -0.40
C THR A 2 -25.23 2.87 -1.18
N ALA A 3 -24.04 2.66 -0.60
CA ALA A 3 -22.79 2.81 -1.32
C ALA A 3 -22.83 1.86 -2.53
N THR A 4 -22.71 2.40 -3.74
CA THR A 4 -22.59 1.60 -4.96
C THR A 4 -21.32 0.78 -4.83
N ALA A 5 -21.45 -0.55 -4.71
CA ALA A 5 -20.31 -1.45 -4.52
C ALA A 5 -19.31 -1.30 -5.68
N MET A 6 -18.02 -1.26 -5.36
CA MET A 6 -16.96 -1.11 -6.36
C MET A 6 -16.96 -2.28 -7.36
N PRO A 7 -16.83 -2.04 -8.68
CA PRO A 7 -16.74 -3.11 -9.65
C PRO A 7 -15.36 -3.80 -9.62
N VAL A 8 -15.32 -5.13 -9.85
CA VAL A 8 -14.09 -5.94 -9.80
C VAL A 8 -12.95 -5.41 -10.67
N PRO A 9 -13.16 -4.95 -11.93
CA PRO A 9 -12.10 -4.35 -12.73
C PRO A 9 -11.42 -3.16 -12.03
N ARG A 10 -12.20 -2.31 -11.35
CA ARG A 10 -11.67 -1.19 -10.58
C ARG A 10 -10.88 -1.66 -9.37
N ALA A 11 -11.36 -2.69 -8.68
CA ALA A 11 -10.64 -3.28 -7.55
C ALA A 11 -9.26 -3.82 -7.99
N LEU A 12 -9.19 -4.48 -9.15
CA LEU A 12 -7.93 -4.96 -9.74
C LEU A 12 -6.98 -3.82 -10.11
N GLU A 13 -7.48 -2.71 -10.65
CA GLU A 13 -6.67 -1.51 -10.90
C GLU A 13 -6.05 -0.95 -9.63
N ILE A 14 -6.86 -0.77 -8.58
CA ILE A 14 -6.39 -0.22 -7.29
C ILE A 14 -5.33 -1.13 -6.67
N VAL A 15 -5.60 -2.43 -6.62
CA VAL A 15 -4.65 -3.44 -6.13
C VAL A 15 -3.36 -3.42 -6.95
N GLY A 16 -3.46 -3.36 -8.28
CA GLY A 16 -2.32 -3.25 -9.17
C GLY A 16 -1.46 -2.02 -8.87
N MET A 17 -2.08 -0.85 -8.67
CA MET A 17 -1.37 0.39 -8.31
C MET A 17 -0.67 0.29 -6.95
N ILE A 18 -1.29 -0.36 -5.97
CA ILE A 18 -0.68 -0.59 -4.64
C ILE A 18 0.53 -1.52 -4.78
N CYS A 19 0.36 -2.68 -5.42
CA CYS A 19 1.43 -3.65 -5.63
C CYS A 19 2.58 -3.09 -6.45
N HIS A 20 2.34 -2.22 -7.43
CA HIS A 20 3.43 -1.64 -8.23
C HIS A 20 4.43 -0.83 -7.39
N ARG A 21 3.98 -0.26 -6.25
CA ARG A 21 4.86 0.49 -5.34
C ARG A 21 5.85 -0.39 -4.59
N SER A 22 5.55 -1.67 -4.38
CA SER A 22 6.55 -2.59 -3.79
C SER A 22 7.70 -2.91 -4.75
N PHE A 23 7.50 -2.77 -6.06
CA PHE A 23 8.52 -3.04 -7.08
C PHE A 23 9.35 -1.80 -7.47
N HIS A 24 8.97 -0.61 -7.01
CA HIS A 24 9.73 0.61 -7.29
C HIS A 24 11.16 0.56 -6.75
N ALA A 25 11.38 -0.10 -5.61
CA ALA A 25 12.72 -0.32 -5.06
C ALA A 25 13.61 -1.21 -5.95
N SER A 26 13.02 -2.01 -6.85
CA SER A 26 13.71 -2.94 -7.73
C SER A 26 13.99 -2.38 -9.13
N GLY A 27 13.61 -1.13 -9.42
CA GLY A 27 13.82 -0.50 -10.74
C GLY A 27 12.98 -1.10 -11.88
N LEU A 28 11.95 -1.88 -11.55
CA LEU A 28 11.12 -2.62 -12.51
C LEU A 28 9.83 -1.87 -12.91
N ALA A 29 9.64 -0.66 -12.42
CA ALA A 29 8.36 0.03 -12.43
C ALA A 29 8.39 1.28 -13.32
N ASP A 30 8.09 1.13 -14.62
CA ASP A 30 8.10 2.25 -15.59
C ASP A 30 6.88 3.19 -15.46
N VAL A 31 5.73 2.71 -14.95
CA VAL A 31 4.52 3.54 -14.77
C VAL A 31 3.79 3.18 -13.48
N VAL A 32 4.02 3.94 -12.40
CA VAL A 32 3.24 3.81 -11.16
C VAL A 32 1.92 4.55 -11.34
N GLY A 33 0.79 3.83 -11.39
CA GLY A 33 -0.53 4.45 -11.35
C GLY A 33 -0.73 5.30 -10.09
N ASN A 34 -1.46 6.41 -10.22
CA ASN A 34 -1.65 7.39 -9.15
C ASN A 34 -2.76 6.94 -8.18
N LEU A 35 -2.48 7.00 -6.87
CA LEU A 35 -3.45 6.71 -5.80
C LEU A 35 -4.12 7.99 -5.24
N ASN A 36 -3.79 9.18 -5.75
CA ASN A 36 -4.40 10.44 -5.32
C ASN A 36 -5.93 10.39 -5.48
N GLY A 37 -6.64 10.77 -4.42
CA GLY A 37 -8.11 10.77 -4.39
C GLY A 37 -8.74 9.39 -4.12
N ILE A 38 -7.94 8.33 -3.94
CA ILE A 38 -8.42 7.02 -3.50
C ILE A 38 -8.32 6.95 -1.99
N SER A 39 -9.45 6.76 -1.32
CA SER A 39 -9.51 6.65 0.13
C SER A 39 -8.97 5.31 0.63
N LEU A 40 -8.55 5.26 1.89
CA LEU A 40 -8.14 4.01 2.54
C LEU A 40 -9.28 2.97 2.53
N ALA A 41 -10.53 3.41 2.68
CA ALA A 41 -11.70 2.54 2.62
C ALA A 41 -11.83 1.86 1.25
N GLU A 42 -11.63 2.60 0.16
CA GLU A 42 -11.63 2.05 -1.20
C GLU A 42 -10.49 1.06 -1.44
N MET A 43 -9.30 1.30 -0.87
CA MET A 43 -8.17 0.36 -0.97
C MET A 43 -8.46 -0.98 -0.26
N ILE A 44 -9.07 -0.91 0.93
CA ILE A 44 -9.47 -2.09 1.71
C ILE A 44 -10.62 -2.83 0.99
N GLU A 45 -11.59 -2.11 0.45
CA GLU A 45 -12.69 -2.69 -0.35
C GLU A 45 -12.13 -3.41 -1.59
N ALA A 46 -11.20 -2.77 -2.31
CA ALA A 46 -10.54 -3.36 -3.46
C ALA A 46 -9.83 -4.69 -3.11
N LYS A 47 -9.07 -4.72 -2.01
CA LYS A 47 -8.46 -5.96 -1.48
C LYS A 47 -9.51 -7.05 -1.28
N ARG A 48 -10.60 -6.77 -0.56
CA ARG A 48 -11.66 -7.75 -0.28
C ARG A 48 -12.31 -8.30 -1.54
N LEU A 49 -12.53 -7.45 -2.54
CA LEU A 49 -13.13 -7.86 -3.81
C LEU A 49 -12.19 -8.78 -4.61
N VAL A 50 -10.89 -8.47 -4.67
CA VAL A 50 -9.91 -9.32 -5.35
C VAL A 50 -9.72 -10.66 -4.62
N GLU A 51 -9.75 -10.68 -3.28
CA GLU A 51 -9.76 -11.92 -2.51
C GLU A 51 -11.02 -12.77 -2.76
N ALA A 52 -12.18 -12.13 -2.91
CA ALA A 52 -13.41 -12.81 -3.26
C ALA A 52 -13.36 -13.36 -4.70
N GLU A 53 -12.81 -12.59 -5.65
CA GLU A 53 -12.59 -13.03 -7.02
C GLU A 53 -11.69 -14.26 -7.06
N ASN A 54 -10.56 -14.19 -6.34
CA ASN A 54 -9.66 -15.32 -6.22
C ASN A 54 -10.38 -16.54 -5.68
N ARG A 55 -11.30 -16.43 -4.72
CA ARG A 55 -12.01 -17.60 -4.15
C ARG A 55 -13.01 -18.27 -5.09
N LYS A 56 -13.33 -17.70 -6.26
CA LYS A 56 -14.26 -18.32 -7.21
C LYS A 56 -13.72 -19.64 -7.75
N PRO A 57 -14.60 -20.63 -8.03
CA PRO A 57 -14.19 -21.91 -8.60
C PRO A 57 -13.63 -21.72 -10.02
N SER A 58 -12.76 -22.65 -10.45
CA SER A 58 -12.23 -22.65 -11.81
C SER A 58 -13.34 -22.93 -12.83
N ILE A 59 -13.32 -22.20 -13.95
CA ILE A 59 -14.22 -22.44 -15.08
C ILE A 59 -13.38 -23.17 -16.14
N GLY A 60 -13.70 -24.43 -16.42
CA GLY A 60 -13.00 -25.22 -17.44
C GLY A 60 -11.59 -25.68 -17.04
N GLY A 61 -11.29 -25.78 -15.74
CA GLY A 61 -10.02 -26.33 -15.22
C GLY A 61 -8.88 -25.32 -15.08
N THR A 62 -9.01 -24.11 -15.62
CA THR A 62 -8.04 -23.03 -15.47
C THR A 62 -8.55 -21.98 -14.49
N ARG A 63 -7.64 -21.40 -13.68
CA ARG A 63 -7.93 -20.28 -12.77
C ARG A 63 -6.81 -19.26 -12.81
N THR A 64 -7.18 -18.00 -12.86
CA THR A 64 -6.26 -16.87 -12.65
C THR A 64 -6.26 -16.52 -11.17
N ILE A 65 -5.08 -16.35 -10.59
CA ILE A 65 -4.90 -15.84 -9.23
C ILE A 65 -4.30 -14.45 -9.34
N HIS A 66 -5.00 -13.46 -8.79
CA HIS A 66 -4.49 -12.11 -8.70
C HIS A 66 -3.68 -11.94 -7.41
N VAL A 67 -2.58 -11.20 -7.50
CA VAL A 67 -1.79 -10.82 -6.31
C VAL A 67 -2.65 -9.90 -5.42
N VAL A 68 -2.60 -10.11 -4.11
CA VAL A 68 -3.32 -9.30 -3.11
C VAL A 68 -2.29 -8.70 -2.15
N PRO A 69 -2.26 -7.37 -1.95
CA PRO A 69 -1.34 -6.74 -1.02
C PRO A 69 -1.74 -7.04 0.43
N ASP A 70 -0.73 -7.14 1.29
CA ASP A 70 -0.95 -7.16 2.74
C ASP A 70 -1.45 -5.80 3.24
N ASP A 71 -2.12 -5.78 4.40
CA ASP A 71 -2.64 -4.53 5.00
C ASP A 71 -1.51 -3.53 5.30
N SER A 72 -0.32 -4.02 5.64
CA SER A 72 0.88 -3.19 5.83
C SER A 72 1.30 -2.45 4.55
N LEU A 73 1.23 -3.12 3.39
CA LEU A 73 1.53 -2.50 2.10
C LEU A 73 0.45 -1.48 1.69
N ILE A 74 -0.82 -1.77 1.98
CA ILE A 74 -1.92 -0.82 1.77
C ILE A 74 -1.69 0.44 2.61
N ALA A 75 -1.40 0.27 3.91
CA ALA A 75 -1.12 1.38 4.81
C ALA A 75 0.08 2.21 4.34
N ALA A 76 1.18 1.56 3.93
CA ALA A 76 2.36 2.24 3.41
C ALA A 76 2.06 3.01 2.11
N ALA A 77 1.30 2.42 1.18
CA ALA A 77 0.91 3.06 -0.06
C ALA A 77 -0.01 4.27 0.17
N TYR A 78 -0.96 4.16 1.10
CA TYR A 78 -1.83 5.25 1.50
C TYR A 78 -1.05 6.37 2.18
N ALA A 79 -0.16 6.02 3.10
CA ALA A 79 0.68 6.98 3.81
C ALA A 79 1.56 7.78 2.84
N LEU A 80 2.24 7.10 1.91
CA LEU A 80 3.09 7.72 0.90
C LEU A 80 2.32 8.67 -0.03
N ALA A 81 1.05 8.38 -0.32
CA ALA A 81 0.24 9.20 -1.22
C ALA A 81 -0.40 10.42 -0.53
N ASN A 82 -0.62 10.36 0.79
CA ASN A 82 -1.46 11.35 1.50
C ASN A 82 -0.72 12.11 2.61
N TYR A 83 0.50 11.70 2.99
CA TYR A 83 1.26 12.34 4.06
C TYR A 83 2.64 12.74 3.57
N GLU A 84 3.05 13.95 3.93
CA GLU A 84 4.42 14.39 3.76
C GLU A 84 5.33 13.69 4.78
N PRO A 85 6.53 13.25 4.36
CA PRO A 85 7.51 12.71 5.29
C PRO A 85 7.85 13.73 6.38
N SER A 86 7.83 13.29 7.64
CA SER A 86 8.13 14.14 8.78
C SER A 86 8.77 13.33 9.90
N HIS A 87 9.77 13.94 10.55
CA HIS A 87 10.34 13.40 11.79
C HIS A 87 9.44 13.66 13.01
N GLY A 88 8.38 14.45 12.87
CA GLY A 88 7.35 14.65 13.88
C GLY A 88 6.30 13.54 13.89
N ALA A 89 5.71 13.28 15.06
CA ALA A 89 4.64 12.30 15.21
C ALA A 89 3.37 12.76 14.49
N VAL A 90 2.81 11.90 13.65
CA VAL A 90 1.49 12.05 13.00
C VAL A 90 0.38 11.65 13.96
N VAL A 91 0.62 10.66 14.81
CA VAL A 91 -0.29 10.22 15.87
C VAL A 91 0.52 9.98 17.14
N SER A 92 -0.05 10.34 18.29
CA SER A 92 0.52 10.05 19.61
C SER A 92 -0.58 9.56 20.55
N GLU A 93 -0.37 8.41 21.18
CA GLU A 93 -1.33 7.78 22.09
C GLU A 93 -0.64 7.46 23.43
N PRO A 94 -1.22 7.86 24.59
CA PRO A 94 -0.67 7.51 25.88
C PRO A 94 -0.85 6.01 26.17
N ASP A 95 0.21 5.34 26.63
CA ASP A 95 0.25 3.88 26.85
C ASP A 95 -0.03 3.47 28.30
N GLY A 96 -0.68 4.34 29.09
CA GLY A 96 -1.03 4.07 30.50
C GLY A 96 0.13 4.18 31.50
N ASP A 97 1.36 3.87 31.11
CA ASP A 97 2.55 3.89 31.99
C ASP A 97 3.30 5.24 32.00
N GLY A 98 2.63 6.33 31.62
CA GLY A 98 3.29 7.63 31.40
C GLY A 98 4.17 7.67 30.14
N LEU A 99 4.17 6.60 29.33
CA LEU A 99 4.80 6.54 28.02
C LEU A 99 3.82 6.98 26.92
N VAL A 100 4.37 7.46 25.81
CA VAL A 100 3.60 7.85 24.62
C VAL A 100 4.06 7.01 23.43
N LYS A 101 3.12 6.29 22.82
CA LYS A 101 3.32 5.63 21.53
C LYS A 101 3.14 6.67 20.43
N ALA A 102 4.16 6.85 19.60
CA ALA A 102 4.13 7.81 18.49
C ALA A 102 4.31 7.10 17.15
N LEU A 103 3.50 7.48 16.16
CA LEU A 103 3.64 7.05 14.77
C LEU A 103 4.15 8.23 13.93
N ALA A 104 5.17 8.03 13.13
CA ALA A 104 5.70 9.02 12.19
C ALA A 104 5.85 8.41 10.79
N ILE A 105 5.80 9.26 9.75
CA ILE A 105 6.05 8.85 8.36
C ILE A 105 7.46 9.24 7.99
N VAL A 106 8.34 8.25 7.90
CA VAL A 106 9.74 8.45 7.53
C VAL A 106 9.99 7.94 6.11
N ARG A 107 10.63 8.77 5.29
CA ARG A 107 11.13 8.33 3.98
C ARG A 107 12.57 7.88 4.16
N LEU A 108 12.80 6.57 4.08
CA LEU A 108 14.15 6.02 4.03
C LEU A 108 14.70 6.22 2.62
N THR A 109 15.47 7.28 2.40
CA THR A 109 16.38 7.32 1.23
C THR A 109 17.57 6.44 1.55
N ALA A 110 17.98 5.56 0.63
CA ALA A 110 19.25 4.86 0.76
C ALA A 110 20.34 5.91 1.01
N ALA A 111 21.13 5.73 2.08
CA ALA A 111 22.28 6.58 2.31
C ALA A 111 23.16 6.56 1.05
N PRO A 112 23.73 7.69 0.61
CA PRO A 112 24.73 7.67 -0.44
C PRO A 112 25.81 6.65 -0.04
N PRO A 113 26.34 5.86 -1.00
CA PRO A 113 27.38 4.90 -0.71
C PRO A 113 28.50 5.63 0.03
N GLN A 114 28.83 5.17 1.23
CA GLN A 114 29.98 5.66 1.97
C GLN A 114 31.18 5.38 1.07
N GLU A 115 31.85 6.43 0.58
CA GLU A 115 33.14 6.28 -0.08
C GLU A 115 34.03 5.51 0.90
N SER A 116 34.39 4.29 0.51
CA SER A 116 35.41 3.53 1.22
C SER A 116 36.70 4.31 1.09
N ASP A 117 37.07 4.99 2.17
CA ASP A 117 38.34 5.68 2.36
C ASP A 117 39.46 4.64 2.25
N HIS A 118 39.95 4.45 1.02
CA HIS A 118 41.17 3.69 0.73
C HIS A 118 42.34 4.67 0.80
N GLY A 119 42.78 4.92 2.04
CA GLY A 119 44.10 5.49 2.33
C GLY A 119 45.25 4.53 2.00
#